data_AF-A0A958GDU2-F1
#
_entry.id   AF-A0A958GDU2-F1
#
_cell.length_a   1.000
_cell.length_b   1.000
_cell.length_c   1.000
_cell.angle_alpha   90.00
_cell.angle_beta   90.00
_cell.angle_gamma   90.00
#
_symmetry.space_group_name_H-M   'P 1'
#
loop_
_entity.id
_entity.type
_entity.pdbx_description
1 polymer ?
#
loop_
_entity_poly.entity_id
_entity_poly.type
_entity_poly.pdbx_seq_one_letter_code
_entity_poly.pdbx_strand_id
1 'polypeptide(L)'
;MQAGRLLIKRLHKTISENKDIAFESTMAGPSWESLINKVKMLNYNITLCYNAVKNPKISVERVDKRVLEGGHFIPHNVIKRRYKRSLFFLNYIKTYVINGTFLIIQIIVQFYWSIKKMVIMLKC
;
A
#
# COMPACT_ATOMS: atom_id res chain seq x y z
N MET A 1 -1.44 -16.51 3.02
CA MET A 1 -0.77 -15.29 3.55
C MET A 1 0.75 -15.24 3.25
N GLN A 2 1.22 -15.76 2.12
CA GLN A 2 2.66 -15.74 1.78
C GLN A 2 3.10 -14.47 1.03
N ALA A 3 2.24 -13.92 0.16
CA ALA A 3 2.57 -12.76 -0.68
C ALA A 3 3.01 -11.51 0.10
N GLY A 4 2.34 -11.20 1.22
CA GLY A 4 2.71 -10.04 2.06
C GLY A 4 4.09 -10.19 2.71
N ARG A 5 4.44 -11.40 3.20
CA ARG A 5 5.77 -11.67 3.76
C ARG A 5 6.85 -11.60 2.68
N LEU A 6 6.56 -12.09 1.48
CA LEU A 6 7.50 -12.04 0.36
C LEU A 6 7.77 -10.61 -0.09
N LEU A 7 6.74 -9.76 -0.17
CA LEU A 7 6.91 -8.33 -0.46
C LEU A 7 7.86 -7.67 0.53
N ILE A 8 7.61 -7.84 1.83
CA ILE A 8 8.46 -7.25 2.89
C ILE A 8 9.91 -7.74 2.77
N LYS A 9 10.12 -9.05 2.51
CA LYS A 9 11.46 -9.60 2.30
C LYS A 9 12.17 -8.96 1.10
N ARG A 10 11.45 -8.78 -0.03
CA ARG A 10 11.99 -8.12 -1.24
C ARG A 10 12.36 -6.67 -0.95
N LEU A 11 11.49 -5.92 -0.27
CA LEU A 11 11.76 -4.53 0.11
C LEU A 11 13.02 -4.41 0.97
N HIS A 12 13.15 -5.23 2.01
CA HIS A 12 14.34 -5.20 2.87
C HIS A 12 15.63 -5.50 2.10
N LYS A 13 15.59 -6.46 1.16
CA LYS A 13 16.73 -6.80 0.30
C LYS A 13 17.10 -5.63 -0.62
N THR A 14 16.14 -5.05 -1.32
CA THR A 14 16.42 -3.93 -2.24
C THR A 14 16.93 -2.70 -1.50
N ILE A 15 16.39 -2.40 -0.31
CA ILE A 15 16.89 -1.32 0.55
C ILE A 15 18.34 -1.57 1.00
N SER A 16 18.70 -2.81 1.37
CA SER A 16 20.10 -3.11 1.74
C SER A 16 21.08 -3.00 0.57
N GLU A 17 20.58 -3.03 -0.66
CA GLU A 17 21.37 -2.81 -1.87
C GLU A 17 21.42 -1.32 -2.28
N ASN A 18 20.90 -0.41 -1.45
CA ASN A 18 20.80 1.03 -1.74
C ASN A 18 20.08 1.35 -3.07
N LYS A 19 19.07 0.57 -3.42
CA LYS A 19 18.29 0.73 -4.65
C LYS A 19 16.94 1.36 -4.38
N ASP A 20 16.48 2.16 -5.34
CA ASP A 20 15.12 2.67 -5.36
C ASP A 20 14.09 1.54 -5.35
N ILE A 21 12.98 1.79 -4.63
CA ILE A 21 11.86 0.87 -4.57
C ILE A 21 10.54 1.61 -4.82
N ALA A 22 9.57 0.88 -5.35
CA ALA A 22 8.19 1.31 -5.44
C ALA A 22 7.32 0.07 -5.21
N PHE A 23 6.25 0.22 -4.45
CA PHE A 23 5.34 -0.90 -4.20
C PHE A 23 3.95 -0.41 -3.87
N GLU A 24 2.99 -1.30 -4.08
CA GLU A 24 1.62 -1.07 -3.71
C GLU A 24 1.24 -1.85 -2.45
N SER A 25 0.51 -1.20 -1.55
CA SER A 25 -0.07 -1.89 -0.39
C SER A 25 -1.29 -1.17 0.16
N THR A 26 -2.15 -1.93 0.85
CA THR A 26 -3.26 -1.37 1.65
C THR A 26 -2.81 -0.52 2.85
N MET A 27 -1.49 -0.43 3.10
CA MET A 27 -0.88 0.30 4.22
C MET A 27 -1.47 -0.08 5.60
N ALA A 28 -1.94 -1.32 5.74
CA ALA A 28 -2.58 -1.81 6.95
C ALA A 28 -1.77 -2.88 7.71
N GLY A 29 -0.59 -3.26 7.19
CA GLY A 29 0.34 -4.18 7.82
C GLY A 29 1.09 -3.57 9.03
N PRO A 30 1.63 -4.39 9.94
CA PRO A 30 2.35 -3.92 11.13
C PRO A 30 3.80 -3.45 10.84
N SER A 31 4.34 -3.73 9.66
CA SER A 31 5.78 -3.59 9.40
C SER A 31 6.21 -2.26 8.75
N TRP A 32 5.32 -1.27 8.64
CA TRP A 32 5.65 -0.02 7.94
C TRP A 32 6.59 0.87 8.73
N GLU A 33 6.40 1.01 10.05
CA GLU A 33 7.26 1.83 10.92
C GLU A 33 8.73 1.42 10.79
N SER A 34 9.02 0.12 10.89
CA SER A 34 10.39 -0.40 10.73
C SER A 34 10.98 -0.10 9.35
N LEU A 35 10.17 -0.22 8.29
CA LEU A 35 10.60 0.08 6.93
C LEU A 35 10.92 1.57 6.76
N ILE A 36 10.04 2.45 7.24
CA ILE A 36 10.17 3.91 7.15
C ILE A 36 11.41 4.38 7.92
N ASN A 37 11.61 3.87 9.14
CA ASN A 37 12.79 4.20 9.93
C ASN A 37 14.08 3.76 9.23
N LYS A 38 14.09 2.57 8.62
CA LYS A 38 15.26 2.05 7.89
C LYS A 38 15.60 2.93 6.68
N VAL A 39 14.62 3.26 5.85
CA VAL A 39 14.89 4.09 4.65
C VAL A 39 15.28 5.52 5.04
N LYS A 40 14.75 6.05 6.15
CA LYS A 40 15.17 7.34 6.71
C LYS A 40 16.64 7.34 7.14
N MET A 41 17.09 6.31 7.85
CA MET A 41 18.51 6.18 8.24
C MET A 41 19.45 6.11 7.04
N LEU A 42 18.95 5.64 5.90
CA LEU A 42 19.69 5.55 4.64
C LEU A 42 19.49 6.78 3.75
N ASN A 43 18.92 7.88 4.27
CA ASN A 43 18.67 9.13 3.55
C ASN A 43 17.84 8.98 2.27
N TYR A 44 16.89 8.04 2.26
CA TYR A 44 15.93 7.95 1.15
C TYR A 44 14.94 9.10 1.20
N ASN A 45 14.61 9.60 0.03
CA ASN A 45 13.48 10.48 -0.20
C ASN A 45 12.17 9.67 -0.16
N ILE A 46 11.11 10.22 0.43
CA ILE A 46 9.82 9.54 0.64
C ILE A 46 8.68 10.34 0.00
N THR A 47 7.90 9.70 -0.87
CA THR A 47 6.58 10.15 -1.32
C THR A 47 5.54 9.04 -1.18
N LEU A 48 4.30 9.48 -1.05
CA LEU A 48 3.15 8.65 -0.72
C LEU A 48 1.99 9.06 -1.63
N CYS A 49 1.48 8.11 -2.42
CA CYS A 49 0.27 8.28 -3.20
C CYS A 49 -0.89 7.53 -2.51
N TYR A 50 -1.56 8.22 -1.61
CA TYR A 50 -2.66 7.66 -0.83
C TYR A 50 -4.00 7.90 -1.50
N ASN A 51 -4.73 6.82 -1.82
CA ASN A 51 -6.07 6.90 -2.39
C ASN A 51 -7.09 6.26 -1.45
N ALA A 52 -7.79 7.09 -0.69
CA ALA A 52 -8.87 6.63 0.19
C ALA A 52 -10.23 7.08 -0.29
N VAL A 53 -11.20 6.20 -0.06
CA VAL A 53 -12.61 6.55 -0.05
C VAL A 53 -12.95 7.35 1.22
N LYS A 54 -13.95 8.22 1.15
CA LYS A 54 -14.39 9.04 2.28
C LYS A 54 -14.84 8.22 3.50
N ASN A 55 -15.31 6.99 3.28
CA ASN A 55 -15.85 6.12 4.33
C ASN A 55 -15.62 4.64 3.98
N PRO A 56 -15.25 3.77 4.94
CA PRO A 56 -15.06 2.34 4.70
C PRO A 56 -16.31 1.60 4.19
N LYS A 57 -17.52 2.15 4.39
CA LYS A 57 -18.77 1.61 3.82
C LYS A 57 -18.70 1.52 2.30
N ILE A 58 -18.09 2.50 1.62
CA ILE A 58 -17.94 2.49 0.16
C ILE A 58 -17.10 1.27 -0.27
N SER A 59 -16.02 0.95 0.44
CA SER A 59 -15.21 -0.24 0.16
C SER A 59 -15.96 -1.54 0.44
N VAL A 60 -16.84 -1.55 1.45
CA VAL A 60 -17.71 -2.70 1.74
C VAL A 60 -18.69 -2.92 0.58
N GLU A 61 -19.42 -1.88 0.17
CA GLU A 61 -20.36 -1.94 -0.95
C GLU A 61 -19.69 -2.40 -2.24
N ARG A 62 -18.46 -1.94 -2.51
CA ARG A 62 -17.65 -2.39 -3.66
C ARG A 62 -17.27 -3.86 -3.56
N VAL A 63 -16.95 -4.35 -2.36
CA VAL A 63 -16.65 -5.77 -2.14
C VAL A 63 -17.90 -6.62 -2.30
N ASP A 64 -19.04 -6.18 -1.80
CA ASP A 64 -20.31 -6.90 -1.94
C ASP A 64 -20.72 -6.97 -3.41
N LYS A 65 -20.65 -5.85 -4.13
CA LYS A 65 -20.93 -5.81 -5.57
C LYS A 65 -20.06 -6.79 -6.37
N ARG A 66 -18.74 -6.77 -6.17
CA ARG A 66 -17.87 -7.70 -6.93
C ARG A 66 -18.11 -9.16 -6.56
N VAL A 67 -18.57 -9.45 -5.35
CA VAL A 67 -18.88 -10.83 -4.93
C VAL A 67 -20.13 -11.33 -5.65
N LEU A 68 -21.13 -10.47 -5.84
CA LEU A 68 -22.27 -10.76 -6.71
C LEU A 68 -21.83 -11.02 -8.15
N GLU A 69 -20.77 -10.36 -8.62
CA GLU A 69 -20.15 -10.56 -9.93
C GLU A 69 -19.15 -11.75 -9.97
N GLY A 70 -19.12 -12.60 -8.93
CA GLY A 70 -18.26 -13.80 -8.88
C GLY A 70 -16.83 -13.57 -8.34
N GLY A 71 -16.56 -12.40 -7.79
CA GLY A 71 -15.26 -12.01 -7.21
C GLY A 71 -15.02 -12.53 -5.78
N HIS A 72 -13.78 -12.34 -5.31
CA HIS A 72 -13.36 -12.80 -3.96
C HIS A 72 -14.02 -11.99 -2.84
N PHE A 73 -14.58 -12.66 -1.83
CA PHE A 73 -15.11 -12.00 -0.63
C PHE A 73 -13.99 -11.59 0.34
N ILE A 74 -14.11 -10.40 0.94
CA ILE A 74 -13.28 -9.98 2.07
C ILE A 74 -14.22 -9.61 3.22
N PRO A 75 -14.04 -10.18 4.42
CA PRO A 75 -14.87 -9.85 5.57
C PRO A 75 -14.92 -8.35 5.87
N HIS A 76 -16.12 -7.80 6.13
CA HIS A 76 -16.31 -6.36 6.34
C HIS A 76 -15.52 -5.82 7.53
N ASN A 77 -15.38 -6.61 8.61
CA ASN A 77 -14.54 -6.26 9.75
C ASN A 77 -13.06 -6.12 9.35
N VAL A 78 -12.56 -6.94 8.42
CA VAL A 78 -11.21 -6.82 7.87
C VAL A 78 -11.07 -5.53 7.07
N ILE A 79 -12.06 -5.17 6.24
CA ILE A 79 -12.08 -3.91 5.48
C ILE A 79 -12.02 -2.71 6.44
N LYS A 80 -12.91 -2.67 7.43
CA LYS A 80 -12.97 -1.60 8.44
C LYS A 80 -11.68 -1.49 9.24
N ARG A 81 -11.11 -2.63 9.69
CA ARG A 81 -9.84 -2.67 10.41
C ARG A 81 -8.69 -2.16 9.54
N ARG A 82 -8.60 -2.57 8.28
CA ARG A 82 -7.56 -2.12 7.35
C ARG A 82 -7.66 -0.64 7.04
N TYR A 83 -8.88 -0.11 6.87
CA TYR A 83 -9.13 1.31 6.68
C TYR A 83 -8.62 2.14 7.86
N LYS A 84 -8.98 1.76 9.10
CA LYS A 84 -8.49 2.46 10.30
C LYS A 84 -6.96 2.43 10.39
N ARG A 85 -6.34 1.26 10.17
CA ARG A 85 -4.87 1.13 10.19
C ARG A 85 -4.21 1.97 9.08
N SER A 86 -4.77 1.99 7.88
CA SER A 86 -4.18 2.76 6.77
C SER A 86 -4.21 4.27 7.04
N LEU A 87 -5.27 4.79 7.68
CA LEU A 87 -5.32 6.19 8.11
C LEU A 87 -4.33 6.49 9.24
N PHE A 88 -4.17 5.59 10.21
CA PHE A 88 -3.15 5.73 11.25
C PHE A 88 -1.75 5.84 10.64
N PHE A 89 -1.39 4.92 9.73
CA PHE A 89 -0.09 4.95 9.06
C PHE A 89 0.07 6.13 8.11
N LEU A 90 -0.99 6.60 7.46
CA LEU A 90 -0.96 7.84 6.68
C LEU A 90 -0.52 9.02 7.56
N ASN A 91 -1.13 9.17 8.73
CA ASN A 91 -0.79 10.25 9.65
C ASN A 91 0.63 10.09 10.19
N TYR A 92 1.07 8.86 10.46
CA TYR A 92 2.46 8.58 10.82
C TYR A 92 3.44 8.98 9.71
N ILE A 93 3.21 8.58 8.45
CA ILE A 93 4.13 8.88 7.34
C ILE A 93 4.16 10.38 7.01
N LYS A 94 3.02 11.08 7.13
CA LYS A 94 2.93 12.52 6.83
C LYS A 94 3.95 13.35 7.60
N THR A 95 4.37 12.95 8.80
CA THR A 95 5.39 13.66 9.57
C THR A 95 6.80 13.55 8.98
N TYR A 96 7.01 12.63 8.02
CA TYR A 96 8.30 12.34 7.42
C TYR A 96 8.42 12.76 5.95
N VAL A 97 7.37 13.34 5.35
CA VAL A 97 7.41 13.81 3.96
C VAL A 97 7.93 15.26 3.94
N ILE A 98 9.19 15.46 3.54
CA ILE A 98 9.90 16.76 3.58
C ILE A 98 10.22 17.30 2.17
N ASN A 99 9.34 17.07 1.18
CA ASN A 99 9.49 17.33 -0.28
C ASN A 99 10.24 16.22 -1.07
N GLY A 100 9.48 15.47 -1.91
CA GLY A 100 9.90 14.51 -2.97
C GLY A 100 10.63 13.24 -2.47
N THR A 101 10.74 12.08 -3.15
CA THR A 101 9.94 11.28 -4.09
C THR A 101 10.17 9.79 -3.72
N PHE A 102 9.10 8.99 -3.64
CA PHE A 102 8.92 7.53 -3.48
C PHE A 102 7.47 7.24 -3.88
N LEU A 103 7.16 6.09 -4.47
CA LEU A 103 5.81 5.82 -4.97
C LEU A 103 5.21 4.64 -4.20
N ILE A 104 4.42 4.94 -3.16
CA ILE A 104 3.47 3.98 -2.59
C ILE A 104 2.13 4.20 -3.28
N ILE A 105 1.77 3.33 -4.22
CA ILE A 105 0.42 3.32 -4.82
C ILE A 105 -0.51 2.58 -3.86
N GLN A 106 -1.74 3.07 -3.66
CA GLN A 106 -2.85 2.28 -3.14
C GLN A 106 -3.84 1.99 -4.27
N ILE A 107 -4.06 0.71 -4.62
CA ILE A 107 -5.34 0.25 -5.17
C ILE A 107 -6.04 -0.49 -4.03
N ILE A 108 -7.05 0.16 -3.44
CA ILE A 108 -8.14 -0.58 -2.83
C ILE A 108 -8.87 -1.23 -3.99
N VAL A 109 -8.56 -2.49 -4.25
CA VAL A 109 -9.24 -3.45 -5.14
C VAL A 109 -10.39 -2.83 -5.93
N GLN A 110 -10.05 -2.16 -7.03
CA GLN A 110 -10.91 -1.83 -8.16
C GLN A 110 -9.98 -1.33 -9.25
N PHE A 111 -9.53 -2.23 -10.13
CA PHE A 111 -8.92 -1.84 -11.38
C PHE A 111 -9.95 -2.00 -12.49
N TYR A 112 -10.64 -0.90 -12.79
CA TYR A 112 -11.11 -0.64 -14.14
C TYR A 112 -9.85 -0.44 -15.00
N TRP A 113 -9.49 -1.47 -15.74
CA TRP A 113 -8.95 -1.54 -17.10
C TRP A 113 -8.34 -0.31 -17.83
N SER A 114 -7.76 0.71 -17.19
CA SER A 114 -7.09 1.80 -17.91
C SER A 114 -6.06 2.59 -17.09
N ILE A 115 -4.98 1.93 -16.66
CA ILE A 115 -3.68 2.61 -16.44
C ILE A 115 -2.59 1.70 -17.00
N LYS A 116 -2.49 1.64 -18.34
CA LYS A 116 -1.58 0.74 -19.06
C LYS A 116 -0.10 1.16 -19.06
N LYS A 117 0.35 2.22 -18.34
CA LYS A 117 1.72 2.75 -18.54
C LYS A 117 2.46 3.29 -17.31
N MET A 118 2.08 2.94 -16.08
CA MET A 118 2.85 3.41 -14.90
C MET A 118 3.09 2.33 -13.85
N VAL A 119 3.63 1.19 -14.29
CA VAL A 119 4.24 0.19 -13.41
C VAL A 119 5.52 -0.31 -14.09
N ILE A 120 6.64 0.39 -13.83
CA ILE A 120 7.96 -0.21 -14.00
C ILE A 120 8.23 -1.01 -12.73
N MET A 121 8.73 -2.24 -12.92
CA MET A 121 9.05 -3.28 -11.93
C MET A 121 7.92 -4.22 -11.47
N LEU A 122 7.26 -4.85 -12.44
CA LEU A 122 6.89 -6.27 -12.37
C LEU A 122 7.60 -7.04 -13.49
N LYS A 123 8.92 -7.24 -13.34
CA LYS A 123 9.66 -8.31 -14.04
C LYS A 123 10.62 -8.95 -13.04
N CYS A 124 10.11 -9.98 -12.37
CA CYS A 124 10.76 -11.17 -11.82
C CYS A 124 9.66 -12.06 -11.24
#